data_AF-A0A7X8RD54-F1
#
_entry.id   AF-A0A7X8RD54-F1
#
_cell.length_a   1.000
_cell.length_b   1.000
_cell.length_c   1.000
_cell.angle_alpha   90.00
_cell.angle_beta   90.00
_cell.angle_gamma   90.00
#
_symmetry.space_group_name_H-M   'P 1'
#
loop_
_entity.id
_entity.type
_entity.pdbx_description
1 polymer ?
#
loop_
_entity_poly.entity_id
_entity_poly.type
_entity_poly.pdbx_seq_one_letter_code
_entity_poly.pdbx_strand_id
1 'polypeptide(L)'
;QFSTVYLPHQQEANRDHATACRIGLEACQRASGPWFKDCGLTPWSVDNILGYEVWTPLQQVSYVEDISDMMEIKIQALQQHHSQVSVLAYDKAVQGLNQYRGITSGLGAYGEAFVIYKAGEVVIR
;
A
#
# COMPACT_ATOMS: atom_id res chain seq x y z
N GLN A 1 -13.01 3.39 12.72
CA GLN A 1 -11.58 3.72 12.93
C GLN A 1 -10.78 2.51 12.52
N PHE A 2 -9.77 2.68 11.67
CA PHE A 2 -8.92 1.59 11.19
C PHE A 2 -7.59 1.59 11.95
N SER A 3 -7.00 0.43 12.19
CA SER A 3 -5.65 0.33 12.79
C SER A 3 -4.55 0.46 11.74
N THR A 4 -4.83 0.15 10.48
CA THR A 4 -3.86 0.20 9.37
C THR A 4 -4.40 1.02 8.22
N VAL A 5 -3.55 1.88 7.65
CA VAL A 5 -3.82 2.66 6.44
C VAL A 5 -2.77 2.33 5.39
N TYR A 6 -3.23 2.07 4.17
CA TYR A 6 -2.40 1.84 2.99
C TYR A 6 -2.43 3.07 2.09
N LEU A 7 -1.27 3.51 1.63
CA LEU A 7 -1.08 4.65 0.71
C LEU A 7 -0.17 4.22 -0.44
N PRO A 8 -0.24 4.82 -1.64
CA PRO A 8 0.83 4.67 -2.61
C PRO A 8 2.16 5.08 -1.99
N HIS A 9 3.27 4.47 -2.38
CA HIS A 9 4.56 4.86 -1.82
C HIS A 9 5.01 6.25 -2.31
N GLN A 10 5.82 6.95 -1.50
CA GLN A 10 6.17 8.36 -1.68
C GLN A 10 7.07 8.59 -2.90
N GLN A 11 7.82 7.56 -3.31
CA GLN A 11 8.77 7.60 -4.43
C GLN A 11 8.12 7.16 -5.76
N GLU A 12 6.80 7.23 -5.85
CA GLU A 12 6.07 7.01 -7.10
C GLU A 12 6.49 8.02 -8.18
N ALA A 13 6.70 7.56 -9.40
CA ALA A 13 6.99 8.42 -10.53
C ALA A 13 5.74 9.20 -10.99
N ASN A 14 4.56 8.64 -10.73
CA ASN A 14 3.31 9.35 -10.94
C ASN A 14 3.09 10.37 -9.83
N ARG A 15 2.97 11.65 -10.23
CA ARG A 15 2.82 12.80 -9.33
C ARG A 15 1.56 12.73 -8.46
N ASP A 16 0.48 12.15 -8.97
CA ASP A 16 -0.78 12.04 -8.25
C ASP A 16 -0.66 11.01 -7.13
N HIS A 17 0.04 9.90 -7.38
CA HIS A 17 0.30 8.88 -6.36
C HIS A 17 1.18 9.45 -5.23
N ALA A 18 2.27 10.14 -5.59
CA ALA A 18 3.14 10.78 -4.61
C ALA A 18 2.40 11.87 -3.80
N THR A 19 1.50 12.62 -4.46
CA THR A 19 0.67 13.64 -3.80
C THR A 19 -0.37 13.00 -2.88
N ALA A 20 -1.01 11.91 -3.30
CA ALA A 20 -1.94 11.15 -2.48
C ALA A 20 -1.27 10.60 -1.23
N CYS A 21 -0.05 10.06 -1.34
CA CYS A 21 0.76 9.65 -0.19
C CYS A 21 0.96 10.81 0.79
N ARG A 22 1.40 11.98 0.30
CA ARG A 22 1.65 13.16 1.14
C ARG A 22 0.38 13.62 1.86
N ILE A 23 -0.75 13.68 1.16
CA ILE A 23 -2.04 14.08 1.74
C ILE A 23 -2.50 13.04 2.77
N GLY A 24 -2.36 11.75 2.47
CA GLY A 24 -2.74 10.66 3.38
C GLY A 24 -1.94 10.66 4.68
N LEU A 25 -0.63 10.87 4.61
CA LEU A 25 0.24 10.99 5.79
C LEU A 25 -0.16 12.18 6.66
N GLU A 26 -0.37 13.35 6.05
CA GLU A 26 -0.85 14.55 6.74
C GLU A 26 -2.22 14.32 7.38
N ALA A 27 -3.15 13.66 6.67
CA ALA A 27 -4.48 13.35 7.20
C ALA A 27 -4.41 12.43 8.42
N CYS A 28 -3.56 11.40 8.39
CA CYS A 28 -3.33 10.50 9.53
C CYS A 28 -2.75 11.28 10.73
N GLN A 29 -1.80 12.19 10.49
CA GLN A 29 -1.23 13.02 11.55
C GLN A 29 -2.29 13.95 12.16
N ARG A 30 -3.09 14.63 11.34
CA ARG A 30 -4.14 15.55 11.81
C ARG A 30 -5.24 14.84 12.58
N ALA A 31 -5.66 13.66 12.12
CA ALA A 31 -6.67 12.86 12.79
C ALA A 31 -6.22 12.42 14.20
N SER A 32 -4.91 12.29 14.44
CA SER A 32 -4.37 11.79 15.72
C SER A 32 -4.48 12.76 16.90
N GLY A 33 -4.86 14.02 16.66
CA GLY A 33 -4.91 15.05 17.70
C GLY A 33 -6.18 15.92 17.67
N PRO A 34 -6.51 16.60 18.78
CA PRO A 34 -7.75 17.38 18.90
C PRO A 34 -7.67 18.77 18.24
N TRP A 35 -6.54 19.13 17.63
CA TRP A 35 -6.27 20.48 17.13
C TRP A 35 -6.97 20.81 15.81
N PHE A 36 -7.40 19.80 15.06
CA PHE A 36 -8.04 19.95 13.76
C PHE A 36 -9.54 19.62 13.87
N LYS A 37 -10.35 20.62 14.24
CA LYS A 37 -11.79 20.43 14.51
C LYS A 37 -12.58 19.88 13.31
N ASP A 38 -12.13 20.17 12.09
CA ASP A 38 -12.72 19.64 10.87
C ASP A 38 -12.50 18.12 10.69
N CYS A 39 -11.55 17.53 11.43
CA CYS A 39 -11.29 16.08 11.46
C CYS A 39 -12.22 15.32 12.44
N GLY A 40 -13.14 16.02 13.11
CA GLY A 40 -14.02 15.46 14.13
C GLY A 40 -13.53 15.74 15.56
N LEU A 41 -14.39 15.45 16.54
CA LEU A 41 -14.14 15.78 17.94
C LEU A 41 -13.36 14.71 18.71
N THR A 42 -13.27 13.49 18.15
CA THR A 42 -12.57 12.36 18.78
C THR A 42 -11.29 12.07 18.01
N PRO A 43 -10.10 12.29 18.61
CA PRO A 43 -8.84 11.91 17.99
C PRO A 43 -8.81 10.42 17.63
N TRP A 44 -8.22 10.11 16.50
CA TRP A 44 -8.02 8.77 16.00
C TRP A 44 -6.57 8.61 15.55
N SER A 45 -5.83 7.77 16.27
CA SER A 45 -4.48 7.37 15.88
C SER A 45 -4.54 6.09 15.05
N VAL A 46 -3.91 6.12 13.88
CA VAL A 46 -3.65 4.92 13.07
C VAL A 46 -2.40 4.24 13.62
N ASP A 47 -2.43 2.93 13.85
CA ASP A 47 -1.27 2.20 14.36
C ASP A 47 -0.20 2.01 13.28
N ASN A 48 -0.62 1.56 12.09
CA ASN A 48 0.27 1.24 10.97
C ASN A 48 -0.05 2.09 9.73
N ILE A 49 0.99 2.62 9.09
CA ILE A 49 0.87 3.30 7.79
C ILE A 49 1.87 2.67 6.83
N LEU A 50 1.35 2.05 5.77
CA LEU A 50 2.11 1.27 4.80
C LEU A 50 2.03 1.90 3.41
N GLY A 51 3.17 1.95 2.71
CA GLY A 51 3.28 2.42 1.33
C GLY A 51 3.32 1.26 0.34
N TYR A 52 2.35 1.14 -0.56
CA TYR A 52 2.28 0.07 -1.57
C TYR A 52 2.76 0.52 -2.96
N GLU A 53 3.17 -0.45 -3.79
CA GLU A 53 3.58 -0.25 -5.18
C GLU A 53 2.36 -0.07 -6.11
N VAL A 54 2.39 0.93 -7.01
CA VAL A 54 1.37 1.08 -8.07
C VAL A 54 2.01 1.04 -9.44
N TRP A 55 2.88 2.01 -9.74
CA TRP A 55 3.58 2.11 -11.03
C TRP A 55 5.08 1.94 -10.87
N THR A 56 5.65 2.57 -9.86
CA THR A 56 7.09 2.48 -9.60
C THR A 56 7.35 1.34 -8.63
N PRO A 57 8.20 0.36 -8.98
CA PRO A 57 8.61 -0.63 -7.99
C PRO A 57 9.43 0.01 -6.86
N LEU A 58 9.17 -0.39 -5.63
CA LEU A 58 9.93 0.00 -4.44
C LEU A 58 11.38 -0.45 -4.57
N GLN A 59 12.31 0.49 -4.45
CA GLN A 59 13.75 0.18 -4.41
C GLN A 59 14.19 -0.35 -3.04
N GLN A 60 13.52 0.11 -1.98
CA GLN A 60 13.73 -0.35 -0.61
C GLN A 60 12.42 -0.91 -0.08
N VAL A 61 12.42 -2.21 0.21
CA VAL A 61 11.24 -2.92 0.72
C VAL A 61 11.44 -3.16 2.21
N SER A 62 10.46 -2.74 3.01
CA SER A 62 10.46 -2.99 4.46
C SER A 62 9.79 -4.30 4.82
N TYR A 63 8.77 -4.70 4.05
CA TYR A 63 7.91 -5.84 4.33
C TYR A 63 7.34 -6.40 3.02
N VAL A 64 7.23 -7.73 2.94
CA VAL A 64 6.54 -8.43 1.85
C VAL A 64 5.49 -9.31 2.48
N GLU A 65 4.25 -9.21 1.99
CA GLU A 65 3.16 -10.12 2.36
C GLU A 65 3.01 -11.20 1.29
N ASP A 66 2.92 -12.47 1.70
CA ASP A 66 2.57 -13.57 0.80
C ASP A 66 1.10 -13.46 0.39
N ILE A 67 0.86 -13.31 -0.91
CA ILE A 67 -0.48 -13.21 -1.49
C ILE A 67 -0.76 -14.36 -2.46
N SER A 68 -0.03 -15.47 -2.35
CA SER A 68 -0.13 -16.60 -3.27
C SER A 68 -1.56 -17.11 -3.41
N ASP A 69 -2.28 -17.25 -2.30
CA ASP A 69 -3.68 -17.70 -2.28
C ASP A 69 -4.67 -16.64 -2.81
N MET A 70 -4.25 -15.37 -2.87
CA MET A 70 -5.09 -14.23 -3.27
C MET A 70 -4.80 -13.73 -4.69
N MET A 71 -3.76 -14.28 -5.34
CA MET A 71 -3.30 -13.79 -6.65
C MET A 71 -4.40 -13.87 -7.72
N GLU A 72 -5.19 -14.95 -7.74
CA GLU A 72 -6.29 -15.10 -8.69
C GLU A 72 -7.34 -13.99 -8.52
N ILE A 73 -7.78 -13.75 -7.27
CA ILE A 73 -8.76 -12.71 -6.95
C ILE A 73 -8.23 -11.33 -7.33
N LYS A 74 -6.94 -11.06 -7.07
CA LYS A 74 -6.29 -9.80 -7.46
C LYS A 74 -6.33 -9.58 -8.96
N ILE A 75 -5.99 -10.59 -9.78
CA ILE A 75 -6.04 -10.47 -11.24
C ILE A 75 -7.48 -10.25 -11.72
N GLN A 76 -8.44 -11.00 -11.21
CA GLN A 76 -9.85 -10.83 -11.56
C GLN A 76 -10.35 -9.41 -11.24
N ALA A 77 -9.95 -8.84 -10.10
CA ALA A 77 -10.28 -7.47 -9.72
C ALA A 77 -9.67 -6.43 -10.67
N LEU A 78 -8.39 -6.58 -11.03
CA LEU A 78 -7.72 -5.69 -11.98
C LEU A 78 -8.37 -5.73 -13.36
N GLN A 79 -8.80 -6.92 -13.79
CA GLN A 79 -9.46 -7.13 -15.08
C GLN A 79 -10.85 -6.49 -15.19
N GLN A 80 -11.50 -6.13 -14.08
CA GLN A 80 -12.76 -5.37 -14.10
C GLN A 80 -12.60 -3.94 -14.64
N HIS A 81 -11.38 -3.40 -14.63
CA HIS A 81 -11.06 -2.08 -15.18
C HIS A 81 -10.76 -2.18 -16.68
N HIS A 82 -11.73 -2.69 -17.45
CA HIS A 82 -11.57 -3.08 -18.85
C HIS A 82 -10.97 -1.98 -19.73
N SER A 83 -11.41 -0.73 -19.58
CA SER A 83 -10.90 0.40 -20.39
C SER A 83 -9.43 0.71 -20.18
N GLN A 84 -8.88 0.36 -19.01
CA GLN A 84 -7.49 0.60 -18.66
C GLN A 84 -6.65 -0.60 -19.09
N VAL A 85 -7.10 -1.83 -18.79
CA VAL A 85 -6.40 -3.06 -19.19
C VAL A 85 -6.30 -3.20 -20.71
N SER A 86 -7.32 -2.72 -21.45
CA SER A 86 -7.28 -2.73 -22.92
C SER A 86 -6.19 -1.83 -23.51
N VAL A 87 -5.74 -0.82 -22.77
CA VAL A 87 -4.68 0.11 -23.19
C VAL A 87 -3.31 -0.41 -22.77
N LEU A 88 -3.22 -0.97 -21.56
CA LEU A 88 -1.98 -1.49 -21.00
C LEU A 88 -2.28 -2.72 -20.15
N ALA A 89 -1.60 -3.83 -20.42
CA ALA A 89 -1.74 -5.09 -19.67
C ALA A 89 -1.03 -5.01 -18.30
N TYR A 90 -1.43 -4.05 -17.46
CA TYR A 90 -0.85 -3.88 -16.13
C TYR A 90 -1.24 -5.01 -15.18
N ASP A 91 -2.32 -5.75 -15.46
CA ASP A 91 -2.66 -7.00 -14.80
C ASP A 91 -1.52 -8.03 -14.92
N LYS A 92 -0.93 -8.16 -16.10
CA LYS A 92 0.25 -9.01 -16.32
C LYS A 92 1.52 -8.42 -15.70
N ALA A 93 1.70 -7.11 -15.79
CA ALA A 93 2.87 -6.45 -15.22
C ALA A 93 2.93 -6.63 -13.70
N VAL A 94 1.81 -6.42 -13.00
CA VAL A 94 1.74 -6.59 -11.55
C VAL A 94 1.81 -8.06 -11.14
N GLN A 95 1.26 -8.99 -11.93
CA GLN A 95 1.45 -10.43 -11.70
C GLN A 95 2.94 -10.80 -11.71
N GLY A 96 3.69 -10.35 -12.72
CA GLY A 96 5.13 -10.60 -12.82
C GLY A 96 5.92 -9.95 -11.68
N LEU A 97 5.58 -8.72 -11.30
CA LEU A 97 6.20 -8.05 -10.15
C LEU A 97 5.91 -8.80 -8.84
N ASN A 98 4.66 -9.20 -8.60
CA ASN A 98 4.32 -9.96 -7.40
C ASN A 98 5.00 -11.33 -7.39
N GLN A 99 5.14 -11.99 -8.54
CA GLN A 99 5.90 -13.22 -8.64
C GLN A 99 7.37 -13.01 -8.27
N TYR A 100 7.99 -11.95 -8.80
CA TYR A 100 9.34 -11.57 -8.44
C TYR A 100 9.48 -11.33 -6.93
N ARG A 101 8.58 -10.57 -6.31
CA ARG A 101 8.59 -10.32 -4.85
C ARG A 101 8.39 -11.60 -4.03
N GLY A 102 7.45 -12.46 -4.39
CA GLY A 102 7.20 -13.73 -3.71
C GLY A 102 8.43 -14.63 -3.73
N ILE A 103 8.98 -14.88 -4.92
CA ILE A 103 10.15 -15.75 -5.09
C ILE A 103 11.39 -15.19 -4.39
N THR A 104 11.67 -13.89 -4.56
CA THR A 104 12.89 -13.29 -4.00
C THR A 104 12.84 -13.04 -2.50
N SER A 105 11.65 -12.93 -1.90
CA SER A 105 11.48 -12.88 -0.45
C SER A 105 11.52 -14.26 0.22
N GLY A 106 11.30 -15.34 -0.55
CA GLY A 106 11.24 -16.70 -0.04
C GLY A 106 9.95 -17.03 0.72
N LEU A 107 8.94 -16.16 0.67
CA LEU A 107 7.69 -16.31 1.43
C LEU A 107 6.62 -17.11 0.67
N GLY A 108 6.62 -17.06 -0.67
CA GLY A 108 5.58 -17.71 -1.48
C GLY A 108 5.80 -17.54 -2.98
N ALA A 109 4.79 -17.92 -3.77
CA ALA A 109 4.83 -17.77 -5.22
C ALA A 109 4.60 -16.31 -5.66
N TYR A 110 3.82 -15.55 -4.89
CA TYR A 110 3.49 -14.15 -5.15
C TYR A 110 3.54 -13.33 -3.87
N GLY A 111 4.08 -12.12 -3.93
CA GLY A 111 4.12 -11.22 -2.78
C GLY A 111 3.85 -9.75 -3.14
N GLU A 112 3.21 -9.04 -2.23
CA GLU A 112 3.08 -7.57 -2.29
C GLU A 112 4.11 -6.93 -1.39
N ALA A 113 4.85 -5.95 -1.93
CA ALA A 113 5.90 -5.26 -1.19
C ALA A 113 5.41 -3.92 -0.64
N PHE A 114 5.84 -3.61 0.57
CA PHE A 114 5.49 -2.38 1.27
C PHE A 114 6.72 -1.70 1.86
N VAL A 115 6.66 -0.37 1.92
CA VAL A 115 7.48 0.45 2.82
C VAL A 115 6.67 0.78 4.06
N ILE A 116 7.30 0.78 5.24
CA ILE A 116 6.65 1.12 6.50
C ILE A 116 6.93 2.59 6.84
N TYR A 117 5.88 3.42 6.92
CA TYR A 117 6.00 4.81 7.41
C TYR A 117 5.72 4.93 8.91
N LYS A 118 4.84 4.08 9.41
CA LYS A 118 4.53 3.95 10.84
C LYS A 118 4.22 2.48 11.12
N ALA A 119 4.77 1.97 12.21
CA ALA A 119 4.35 0.71 12.81
C ALA A 119 3.94 0.99 14.25
N GLY A 120 2.89 0.31 14.73
CA GLY A 120 2.49 0.36 16.12
C GLY A 120 3.60 -0.13 17.05
N GLU A 121 3.54 0.25 18.32
CA GLU A 121 4.50 -0.23 19.33
C GLU A 121 4.43 -1.76 19.46
N VAL A 122 5.60 -2.41 19.40
CA VAL A 122 5.72 -3.83 19.77
C VAL A 122 5.76 -3.91 21.29
N VAL A 123 4.64 -4.26 21.91
CA VAL A 123 4.60 -4.55 23.34
C VAL A 123 5.20 -5.93 23.58
N ILE A 124 6.50 -5.97 23.92
CA ILE A 124 7.13 -7.19 24.45
C ILE A 124 6.64 -7.36 25.89
N ARG A 125 5.81 -8.38 26.12
CA ARG A 125 5.42 -8.81 27.48
C ARG A 125 6.45 -9.76 28.05
#